data_AF-A0A7S1RGX0-F1
#
_entry.id   AF-A0A7S1RGX0-F1
#
_cell.length_a   1.000
_cell.length_b   1.000
_cell.length_c   1.000
_cell.angle_alpha   90.00
_cell.angle_beta   90.00
_cell.angle_gamma   90.00
#
_symmetry.space_group_name_H-M   'P 1'
#
loop_
_entity.id
_entity.type
_entity.pdbx_description
1 polymer ?
#
loop_
_entity_poly.entity_id
_entity_poly.type
_entity_poly.pdbx_seq_one_letter_code
_entity_poly.pdbx_strand_id
1 'polypeptide(L)'
;SRNYPSGAVVAECRQYDFSDSCESLPDHLSETQVRCLSPASLLREVGVPPDALDVLILDARSHTVELMKLFLALDGLRPVFVKFPHNVAAHGEVASLIEMLASRSYEVHRYEDMVLAMLRA
;
A
#
# COMPACT_ATOMS: atom_id res chain seq x y z
N SER A 1 -7.57 -23.64 -10.75
CA SER A 1 -8.17 -22.34 -11.13
C SER A 1 -9.07 -21.88 -9.99
N ARG A 2 -8.84 -20.70 -9.42
CA ARG A 2 -9.77 -20.10 -8.43
C ARG A 2 -10.42 -18.89 -9.08
N ASN A 3 -11.73 -18.99 -9.30
CA ASN A 3 -12.60 -17.89 -9.72
C ASN A 3 -12.69 -16.88 -8.56
N TYR A 4 -12.34 -15.62 -8.81
CA TYR A 4 -12.76 -14.50 -7.97
C TYR A 4 -14.02 -13.90 -8.57
N PRO A 5 -15.11 -13.69 -7.80
CA PRO A 5 -16.31 -13.06 -8.32
C PRO A 5 -16.06 -11.57 -8.54
N SER A 6 -16.64 -11.07 -9.64
CA SER A 6 -16.76 -9.65 -9.98
C SER A 6 -17.47 -8.89 -8.85
N GLY A 7 -16.86 -7.77 -8.42
CA GLY A 7 -17.44 -6.86 -7.43
C GLY A 7 -16.55 -6.64 -6.20
N ALA A 8 -15.33 -6.13 -6.38
CA ALA A 8 -14.56 -5.61 -5.26
C ALA A 8 -15.08 -4.20 -4.91
N VAL A 9 -15.91 -4.12 -3.88
CA VAL A 9 -16.26 -2.86 -3.21
C VAL A 9 -15.14 -2.57 -2.22
N VAL A 10 -14.26 -1.61 -2.54
CA VAL A 10 -13.35 -1.04 -1.53
C VAL A 10 -14.05 0.18 -0.95
N ALA A 11 -14.83 -0.05 0.10
CA ALA A 11 -15.24 1.04 0.98
C ALA A 11 -14.03 1.37 1.87
N GLU A 12 -13.28 2.43 1.53
CA GLU A 12 -12.39 3.05 2.50
C GLU A 12 -13.23 3.70 3.59
N CYS A 13 -13.56 2.94 4.64
CA CYS A 13 -13.94 3.53 5.91
C CYS A 13 -12.73 4.30 6.43
N ARG A 14 -12.70 5.61 6.18
CA ARG A 14 -11.91 6.53 7.00
C ARG A 14 -12.43 6.35 8.43
N GLN A 15 -11.68 5.63 9.25
CA GLN A 15 -11.90 5.59 10.68
C GLN A 15 -11.51 6.97 11.23
N TYR A 16 -12.43 7.93 11.08
CA TYR A 16 -12.47 9.07 11.98
C TYR A 16 -12.94 8.52 13.33
N ASP A 17 -12.21 8.88 14.37
CA ASP A 17 -12.58 8.66 15.76
C ASP A 17 -13.83 9.52 16.06
N PHE A 18 -15.00 9.01 15.67
CA PHE A 18 -16.29 9.62 15.98
C PHE A 18 -16.75 9.05 17.31
N SER A 19 -16.45 9.79 18.38
CA SER A 19 -17.19 9.67 19.62
C SER A 19 -18.66 10.04 19.40
N ASP A 20 -19.54 9.06 19.63
CA ASP A 20 -20.92 9.20 20.12
C ASP A 20 -21.87 10.24 19.50
N SER A 21 -21.86 10.42 18.18
CA SER A 21 -23.11 10.80 17.49
C SER A 21 -23.10 10.35 16.04
N CYS A 22 -23.97 9.39 15.72
CA CYS A 22 -24.39 9.10 14.35
C CYS A 22 -25.30 10.23 13.84
N GLU A 23 -24.82 11.48 13.86
CA GLU A 23 -25.46 12.55 13.11
C GLU A 23 -25.24 12.25 11.63
N SER A 24 -26.37 12.15 10.91
CA SER A 24 -26.53 11.79 9.50
C SER A 24 -25.29 12.05 8.64
N LEU A 25 -24.68 10.98 8.13
CA LEU A 25 -23.76 11.08 7.00
C LEU A 25 -24.44 11.92 5.90
N PRO A 26 -23.79 12.94 5.32
CA PRO A 26 -24.41 13.77 4.31
C PRO A 26 -24.92 12.90 3.15
N ASP A 27 -26.12 13.20 2.65
CA ASP A 27 -26.86 12.52 1.55
C ASP A 27 -26.12 12.53 0.18
N HIS A 28 -24.80 12.71 0.17
CA HIS A 28 -23.96 12.88 -1.01
C HIS A 28 -22.83 11.83 -1.08
N LEU A 29 -23.04 10.65 -0.51
CA LEU A 29 -22.22 9.48 -0.84
C LEU A 29 -22.57 9.04 -2.27
N SER A 30 -21.93 9.64 -3.27
CA SER A 30 -22.06 9.15 -4.64
C SER A 30 -21.21 7.89 -4.80
N GLU A 31 -21.85 6.77 -5.14
CA GLU A 31 -21.14 5.55 -5.49
C GLU A 31 -20.25 5.80 -6.71
N THR A 32 -18.95 5.58 -6.55
CA THR A 32 -17.99 5.65 -7.66
C THR A 32 -17.46 4.25 -7.92
N GLN A 33 -17.62 3.78 -9.15
CA GLN A 33 -17.02 2.53 -9.58
C GLN A 33 -15.52 2.73 -9.78
N VAL A 34 -14.71 1.92 -9.10
CA VAL A 34 -13.25 1.93 -9.24
C VAL A 34 -12.77 0.64 -9.90
N ARG A 35 -11.70 0.73 -10.70
CA ARG A 35 -11.02 -0.43 -11.28
C ARG A 35 -9.93 -0.92 -10.33
N CYS A 36 -10.03 -2.16 -9.87
CA CYS A 36 -8.95 -2.79 -9.11
C CYS A 36 -7.90 -3.36 -10.05
N LEU A 37 -6.64 -2.95 -9.88
CA LEU A 37 -5.50 -3.43 -10.66
C LEU A 37 -4.47 -4.07 -9.72
N SER A 38 -3.85 -5.17 -10.18
CA SER A 38 -2.63 -5.65 -9.53
C SER A 38 -1.47 -4.70 -9.81
N PRO A 39 -0.41 -4.65 -8.97
CA PRO A 39 0.77 -3.83 -9.24
C PRO A 39 1.35 -4.03 -10.65
N ALA A 40 1.44 -5.28 -11.11
CA ALA A 40 1.89 -5.60 -12.47
C ALA A 40 0.98 -5.00 -13.55
N SER A 41 -0.33 -5.02 -13.34
CA SER A 41 -1.30 -4.48 -14.30
C SER A 41 -1.30 -2.96 -14.30
N LEU A 42 -1.14 -2.34 -13.13
CA LEU A 42 -0.99 -0.90 -12.97
C LEU A 42 0.24 -0.39 -13.72
N LEU A 43 1.42 -1.00 -13.49
CA LEU A 43 2.66 -0.63 -14.17
C LEU A 43 2.57 -0.80 -15.69
N ARG A 44 1.93 -1.88 -16.15
CA ARG A 44 1.66 -2.10 -17.58
C ARG A 44 0.76 -1.02 -18.18
N GLU A 45 -0.30 -0.62 -17.47
CA GLU A 45 -1.25 0.40 -17.94
C GLU A 45 -0.56 1.76 -18.13
N VAL A 46 0.42 2.09 -17.29
CA VAL A 46 1.21 3.34 -17.42
C VAL A 46 2.48 3.19 -18.28
N GLY A 47 2.74 2.01 -18.83
CA GLY A 47 3.91 1.75 -19.68
C GLY A 47 5.26 1.80 -18.95
N VAL A 48 5.27 1.60 -17.63
CA VAL A 48 6.48 1.63 -16.80
C VAL A 48 6.93 0.20 -16.51
N PRO A 49 8.14 -0.22 -16.92
CA PRO A 49 8.66 -1.52 -16.50
C PRO A 49 9.05 -1.48 -15.01
N PRO A 50 8.99 -2.61 -14.28
CA PRO A 50 9.25 -2.64 -12.84
C PRO A 50 10.63 -2.10 -12.42
N ASP A 51 11.67 -2.34 -13.24
CA ASP A 51 13.04 -1.91 -12.98
C ASP A 51 13.26 -0.40 -13.19
N ALA A 52 12.33 0.29 -13.85
CA ALA A 52 12.37 1.74 -14.03
C ALA A 52 11.63 2.53 -12.93
N LEU A 53 11.02 1.85 -11.94
CA LEU A 53 10.35 2.52 -10.83
C LEU A 53 11.36 2.93 -9.75
N ASP A 54 11.76 4.20 -9.70
CA ASP A 54 12.70 4.71 -8.69
C ASP A 54 12.06 4.92 -7.31
N VAL A 55 10.77 5.25 -7.27
CA VAL A 55 10.07 5.71 -6.05
C VAL A 55 8.76 4.94 -5.88
N LEU A 56 8.60 4.29 -4.74
CA LEU A 56 7.36 3.64 -4.32
C LEU A 56 6.80 4.28 -3.05
N ILE A 57 5.66 4.96 -3.17
CA ILE A 57 4.95 5.54 -2.03
C ILE A 57 3.60 4.83 -1.92
N LEU A 58 3.35 4.20 -0.78
CA LEU A 58 2.06 3.59 -0.47
C LEU A 58 1.38 4.40 0.62
N ASP A 59 0.18 4.90 0.33
CA ASP A 59 -0.69 5.59 1.29
C ASP A 59 -2.04 4.86 1.39
N ALA A 60 -1.96 3.55 1.66
CA ALA A 60 -3.12 2.68 1.72
C ALA A 60 -3.21 2.09 3.12
N ARG A 61 -3.75 2.87 4.07
CA ARG A 61 -3.59 2.61 5.51
C ARG A 61 -3.85 1.15 5.91
N SER A 62 -4.99 0.59 5.55
CA SER A 62 -5.38 -0.79 5.89
C SER A 62 -4.78 -1.89 5.01
N HIS A 63 -4.18 -1.54 3.87
CA HIS A 63 -3.71 -2.52 2.86
C HIS A 63 -2.21 -2.39 2.56
N THR A 64 -1.50 -1.54 3.30
CA THR A 64 -0.09 -1.22 3.06
C THR A 64 0.79 -2.46 3.03
N VAL A 65 0.58 -3.40 3.97
CA VAL A 65 1.40 -4.61 4.07
C VAL A 65 1.19 -5.53 2.87
N GLU A 66 -0.06 -5.77 2.51
CA GLU A 66 -0.40 -6.63 1.37
C GLU A 66 0.12 -6.01 0.06
N LEU A 67 -0.13 -4.72 -0.15
CA LEU A 67 0.35 -4.01 -1.33
C LEU A 67 1.86 -4.01 -1.43
N MET A 68 2.57 -3.75 -0.32
CA MET A 68 4.03 -3.80 -0.30
C MET A 68 4.56 -5.17 -0.71
N LYS A 69 3.97 -6.26 -0.18
CA LYS A 69 4.33 -7.63 -0.57
C LYS A 69 4.08 -7.88 -2.06
N LEU A 70 2.95 -7.40 -2.60
CA LEU A 70 2.63 -7.55 -4.02
C LEU A 70 3.59 -6.78 -4.93
N PHE A 71 4.00 -5.56 -4.56
CA PHE A 71 5.01 -4.80 -5.29
C PHE A 71 6.38 -5.50 -5.20
N LEU A 72 6.84 -5.83 -3.99
CA LEU A 72 8.14 -6.47 -3.79
C LEU A 72 8.24 -7.88 -4.42
N ALA A 73 7.12 -8.51 -4.78
CA ALA A 73 7.09 -9.76 -5.53
C ALA A 73 7.24 -9.59 -7.05
N LEU A 74 7.23 -8.37 -7.57
CA LEU A 74 7.46 -8.12 -9.00
C LEU A 74 8.94 -8.29 -9.35
N ASP A 75 9.22 -9.13 -10.34
CA ASP A 75 10.58 -9.32 -10.84
C ASP A 75 11.14 -8.01 -11.39
N GLY A 76 12.39 -7.70 -11.00
CA GLY A 76 13.09 -6.48 -11.39
C GLY A 76 12.69 -5.22 -10.60
N LEU A 77 11.63 -5.25 -9.79
CA LEU A 77 11.23 -4.09 -9.00
C LEU A 77 12.24 -3.83 -7.87
N ARG A 78 12.98 -2.72 -7.98
CA ARG A 78 13.99 -2.31 -7.01
C ARG A 78 14.02 -0.78 -6.86
N PRO A 79 12.97 -0.17 -6.28
CA PRO A 79 12.92 1.28 -6.12
C PRO A 79 14.06 1.76 -5.25
N VAL A 80 14.64 2.91 -5.60
CA VAL A 80 15.66 3.58 -4.80
C VAL A 80 15.07 4.07 -3.47
N PHE A 81 13.78 4.44 -3.47
CA PHE A 81 13.09 4.95 -2.29
C PHE A 81 11.72 4.32 -2.09
N VAL A 82 11.42 3.93 -0.85
CA VAL A 82 10.14 3.37 -0.43
C VAL A 82 9.60 4.14 0.78
N LYS A 83 8.32 4.51 0.76
CA LYS A 83 7.65 5.19 1.87
C LYS A 83 6.26 4.59 2.12
N PHE A 84 5.94 4.30 3.38
CA PHE A 84 4.64 3.76 3.75
C PHE A 84 4.28 4.05 5.22
N PRO A 85 2.98 4.12 5.58
CA PRO A 85 2.55 4.32 6.96
C PRO A 85 2.74 3.05 7.79
N HIS A 86 3.07 3.23 9.07
CA HIS A 86 3.35 2.12 9.98
C HIS A 86 2.37 2.03 11.16
N ASN A 87 1.53 3.05 11.33
CA ASN A 87 0.57 3.20 12.42
C ASN A 87 -0.76 2.44 12.20
N VAL A 88 -0.88 1.67 11.12
CA VAL A 88 -2.14 1.09 10.65
C VAL A 88 -2.09 -0.42 10.41
N ALA A 89 -0.93 -1.03 10.54
CA ALA A 89 -0.77 -2.48 10.52
C ALA A 89 -0.52 -3.01 11.93
N ALA A 90 -0.92 -4.25 12.20
CA ALA A 90 -0.59 -4.91 13.46
C ALA A 90 0.95 -4.89 13.64
N HIS A 91 1.44 -4.58 14.84
CA HIS A 91 2.87 -4.32 15.08
C HIS A 91 3.82 -5.39 14.49
N GLY A 92 3.40 -6.67 14.44
CA GLY A 92 4.19 -7.76 13.87
C GLY A 92 4.31 -7.73 12.34
N GLU A 93 3.32 -7.20 11.63
CA GLU A 93 3.31 -7.18 10.16
C GLU A 93 4.29 -6.13 9.61
N VAL A 94 4.34 -4.95 10.25
CA VAL A 94 5.31 -3.91 9.90
C VAL A 94 6.74 -4.38 10.13
N ALA A 95 7.00 -5.07 11.24
CA ALA A 95 8.32 -5.62 11.54
C ALA A 95 8.80 -6.56 10.41
N SER A 96 7.91 -7.45 9.93
CA SER A 96 8.24 -8.35 8.82
C SER A 96 8.58 -7.63 7.51
N LEU A 97 7.92 -6.49 7.21
CA LEU A 97 8.25 -5.68 6.04
C LEU A 97 9.59 -4.99 6.18
N ILE A 98 9.91 -4.49 7.38
CA ILE A 98 11.18 -3.84 7.67
C ILE A 98 12.32 -4.84 7.49
N GLU A 99 12.17 -6.06 8.02
CA GLU A 99 13.15 -7.14 7.82
C GLU A 99 13.29 -7.52 6.34
N MET A 100 12.18 -7.59 5.62
CA MET A 100 12.19 -7.85 4.18
C MET A 100 12.95 -6.77 3.40
N LEU A 101 12.69 -5.48 3.69
CA LEU A 101 13.40 -4.36 3.08
C LEU A 101 14.88 -4.37 3.45
N ALA A 102 15.21 -4.59 4.72
CA ALA A 102 16.60 -4.68 5.18
C ALA A 102 17.37 -5.83 4.47
N SER A 103 16.73 -6.99 4.29
CA SER A 103 17.32 -8.13 3.56
C SER A 103 17.59 -7.84 2.08
N ARG A 104 16.94 -6.82 1.53
CA ARG A 104 17.12 -6.33 0.15
C ARG A 104 18.06 -5.12 0.07
N SER A 105 18.92 -4.95 1.08
CA SER A 105 19.92 -3.88 1.16
C SER A 105 19.33 -2.47 1.28
N TYR A 106 18.11 -2.33 1.81
CA TYR A 106 17.58 -1.02 2.16
C TYR A 106 18.06 -0.60 3.56
N GLU A 107 18.40 0.68 3.70
CA GLU A 107 18.48 1.36 4.97
C GLU A 107 17.08 1.84 5.36
N VAL A 108 16.59 1.42 6.53
CA VAL A 108 15.20 1.67 6.96
C VAL A 108 15.19 2.64 8.14
N HIS A 109 14.46 3.74 7.99
CA HIS A 109 14.23 4.77 9.00
C HIS A 109 12.77 4.77 9.44
N ARG A 110 12.54 4.76 10.75
CA ARG A 110 11.20 4.80 11.35
C ARG A 110 10.94 6.18 11.95
N TYR A 111 9.79 6.72 11.64
CA TYR A 111 9.22 7.94 12.21
C TYR A 111 7.87 7.61 12.84
N GLU A 112 7.29 8.54 13.59
CA GLU A 112 6.06 8.34 14.40
C GLU A 112 4.93 7.64 13.65
N ASP A 113 4.67 8.00 12.39
CA ASP A 113 3.62 7.37 11.58
C ASP A 113 4.14 6.70 10.30
N MET A 114 5.43 6.83 10.00
CA MET A 114 5.97 6.50 8.68
C MET A 114 7.22 5.63 8.75
N VAL A 115 7.37 4.76 7.77
CA VAL A 115 8.63 4.08 7.45
C VAL A 115 9.15 4.62 6.13
N LEU A 116 10.42 5.00 6.12
CA LEU A 116 11.18 5.32 4.92
C LEU A 116 12.24 4.25 4.72
N ALA A 117 12.44 3.79 3.50
CA ALA A 117 13.53 2.88 3.16
C ALA A 117 14.26 3.37 1.91
N MET A 118 15.59 3.42 1.98
CA MET A 118 16.46 3.87 0.90
C MET A 118 17.39 2.74 0.49
N LEU A 119 17.53 2.49 -0.80
CA LEU A 119 18.47 1.49 -1.29
C LEU A 119 19.90 1.94 -0.97
N ARG A 120 20.69 1.08 -0.30
CA ARG A 120 22.11 1.37 -0.07
C ARG A 120 22.86 1.36 -1.40
N ALA A 121 23.64 2.42 -1.61
CA ALA A 121 24.53 2.56 -2.76
C ALA A 121 25.69 1.56 -2.70
#